data_AF-A0A178DLL9-F1
#
_entry.id   AF-A0A178DLL9-F1
#
_cell.length_a   1.000
_cell.length_b   1.000
_cell.length_c   1.000
_cell.angle_alpha   90.00
_cell.angle_beta   90.00
_cell.angle_gamma   90.00
#
_symmetry.space_group_name_H-M   'P 1'
#
loop_
_entity.id
_entity.type
_entity.pdbx_description
1 polymer ?
#
loop_
_entity_poly.entity_id
_entity_poly.type
_entity_poly.pdbx_seq_one_letter_code
_entity_poly.pdbx_strand_id
1 'polypeptide(L)'
;MDTAGDYPGKYAVALRMGSSQQHVGTLRKQRMWNAIYNCLQELNGKVGHGSNHHGDCDELWEGGRWKSICGTYCTIKNIVYVDKGYHNKGSLYVRMWWPHITDAFRNPESARALELMYRTVASMYKSMTEVDENCYTHDFVGSRRTKMCNIGKQVLVALPINGGKVQSVVKVDVMFNGKTEAGKFDCAKTVPRVLEDFKATRQAEIGQVQKWGEDKIVPLPMCANDDCLDWYQPDKNGEWKENPKCKV
;
A
#
# COMPACT_ATOMS: atom_id res chain seq x y z
N MET A 1 20.97 10.84 -9.25
CA MET A 1 19.61 10.48 -8.82
C MET A 1 19.45 9.06 -9.24
N ASP A 2 19.46 8.19 -8.24
CA ASP A 2 20.17 6.93 -8.35
C ASP A 2 19.18 5.82 -8.75
N THR A 3 19.32 5.37 -9.99
CA THR A 3 18.61 4.24 -10.57
C THR A 3 19.05 2.93 -9.90
N ALA A 4 18.29 1.87 -10.14
CA ALA A 4 18.65 0.50 -9.77
C ALA A 4 20.13 0.12 -10.05
N GLY A 5 20.77 0.68 -11.07
CA GLY A 5 22.18 0.43 -11.40
C GLY A 5 23.21 1.12 -10.50
N ASP A 6 22.80 2.06 -9.64
CA ASP A 6 23.70 2.98 -8.93
C ASP A 6 24.11 2.51 -7.52
N TYR A 7 23.80 1.26 -7.16
CA TYR A 7 24.01 0.72 -5.82
C TYR A 7 24.84 -0.59 -5.81
N PRO A 8 26.13 -0.56 -6.21
CA PRO A 8 26.98 -1.74 -6.20
C PRO A 8 27.12 -2.31 -4.78
N GLY A 9 26.82 -3.60 -4.61
CA GLY A 9 26.91 -4.31 -3.33
C GLY A 9 25.83 -3.95 -2.31
N LYS A 10 24.76 -3.27 -2.72
CA LYS A 10 23.60 -2.93 -1.87
C LYS A 10 22.31 -3.52 -2.46
N TYR A 11 21.22 -3.49 -1.69
CA TYR A 11 19.91 -4.01 -2.06
C TYR A 11 18.87 -2.88 -1.95
N ALA A 12 18.32 -2.47 -3.09
CA ALA A 12 17.33 -1.40 -3.13
C ALA A 12 15.92 -1.94 -2.84
N VAL A 13 15.20 -1.30 -1.94
CA VAL A 13 13.82 -1.64 -1.57
C VAL A 13 12.90 -0.50 -2.02
N ALA A 14 12.04 -0.75 -2.99
CA ALA A 14 11.06 0.23 -3.45
C ALA A 14 9.89 0.31 -2.48
N LEU A 15 9.55 1.53 -2.04
CA LEU A 15 8.38 1.82 -1.19
C LEU A 15 7.53 2.90 -1.88
N ARG A 16 6.69 2.50 -2.83
CA ARG A 16 5.94 3.42 -3.68
C ARG A 16 4.57 3.70 -3.11
N MET A 17 4.15 4.96 -3.18
CA MET A 17 2.83 5.41 -2.76
C MET A 17 2.13 6.13 -3.91
N GLY A 18 0.91 5.71 -4.23
CA GLY A 18 0.10 6.35 -5.26
C GLY A 18 -0.36 7.73 -4.84
N SER A 19 -0.29 8.68 -5.77
CA SER A 19 -0.73 10.06 -5.53
C SER A 19 -2.24 10.21 -5.44
N SER A 20 -3.01 9.26 -5.98
CA SER A 20 -4.46 9.28 -5.92
C SER A 20 -4.93 9.17 -4.47
N GLN A 21 -5.76 10.12 -4.04
CA GLN A 21 -6.26 10.20 -2.67
C GLN A 21 -7.33 9.14 -2.38
N GLN A 22 -7.32 8.62 -1.15
CA GLN A 22 -8.38 7.79 -0.61
C GLN A 22 -8.76 8.20 0.82
N HIS A 23 -10.05 8.45 1.05
CA HIS A 23 -10.61 8.72 2.37
C HIS A 23 -10.66 7.47 3.24
N VAL A 24 -10.26 7.59 4.51
CA VAL A 24 -10.26 6.48 5.49
C VAL A 24 -10.97 6.82 6.80
N GLY A 25 -11.61 7.98 6.86
CA GLY A 25 -12.35 8.42 8.04
C GLY A 25 -11.45 8.50 9.27
N THR A 26 -11.90 7.93 10.38
CA THR A 26 -11.18 7.97 11.67
C THR A 26 -10.13 6.87 11.83
N LEU A 27 -9.93 6.05 10.80
CA LEU A 27 -8.95 4.97 10.80
C LEU A 27 -7.54 5.57 10.71
N ARG A 28 -6.83 5.63 11.85
CA ARG A 28 -5.56 6.35 11.98
C ARG A 28 -4.57 5.60 12.85
N LYS A 29 -3.28 5.84 12.62
CA LYS A 29 -2.15 5.30 13.40
C LYS A 29 -2.25 3.77 13.51
N GLN A 30 -2.11 3.22 14.71
CA GLN A 30 -2.19 1.79 14.96
C GLN A 30 -3.51 1.15 14.51
N ARG A 31 -4.63 1.90 14.52
CA ARG A 31 -5.91 1.37 14.00
C ARG A 31 -5.83 1.10 12.49
N MET A 32 -5.19 2.01 11.75
CA MET A 32 -4.92 1.82 10.33
C MET A 32 -4.00 0.62 10.10
N TRP A 33 -2.90 0.55 10.84
CA TRP A 33 -1.97 -0.58 10.77
C TRP A 33 -2.69 -1.92 10.98
N ASN A 34 -3.45 -2.05 12.08
CA ASN A 34 -4.15 -3.29 12.42
C ASN A 34 -5.16 -3.68 11.35
N ALA A 35 -5.94 -2.71 10.83
CA ALA A 35 -6.98 -2.98 9.86
C ALA A 35 -6.39 -3.45 8.52
N ILE A 36 -5.35 -2.79 8.02
CA ILE A 36 -4.66 -3.21 6.78
C ILE A 36 -3.97 -4.56 6.99
N TYR A 37 -3.21 -4.72 8.06
CA TYR A 37 -2.49 -5.96 8.33
C TYR A 37 -3.43 -7.17 8.41
N ASN A 38 -4.53 -7.05 9.16
CA ASN A 38 -5.54 -8.11 9.27
C ASN A 38 -6.18 -8.42 7.91
N CYS A 39 -6.46 -7.41 7.10
CA CYS A 39 -6.97 -7.64 5.75
C CYS A 39 -5.97 -8.39 4.85
N LEU A 40 -4.68 -8.06 4.93
CA LEU A 40 -3.66 -8.76 4.15
C LEU A 40 -3.47 -10.21 4.60
N GLN A 41 -3.59 -10.48 5.91
CA GLN A 41 -3.62 -11.83 6.45
C GLN A 41 -4.84 -12.62 5.94
N GLU A 42 -6.04 -12.00 5.90
CA GLU A 42 -7.26 -12.64 5.38
C GLU A 42 -7.18 -12.94 3.88
N LEU A 43 -6.53 -12.05 3.12
CA LEU A 43 -6.30 -12.18 1.68
C LEU A 43 -5.17 -13.14 1.34
N ASN A 44 -4.42 -13.62 2.33
CA ASN A 44 -3.30 -14.52 2.11
C ASN A 44 -3.77 -15.79 1.38
N GLY A 45 -3.12 -16.12 0.26
CA GLY A 45 -3.50 -17.28 -0.58
C GLY A 45 -4.74 -17.09 -1.45
N LYS A 46 -5.46 -15.95 -1.39
CA LYS A 46 -6.65 -15.65 -2.20
C LYS A 46 -6.38 -14.64 -3.32
N VAL A 47 -5.17 -14.66 -3.86
CA VAL A 47 -4.71 -13.69 -4.87
C VAL A 47 -5.52 -13.83 -6.15
N GLY A 48 -6.11 -12.71 -6.61
CA GLY A 48 -6.87 -12.69 -7.83
C GLY A 48 -6.02 -12.44 -9.09
N HIS A 49 -5.95 -13.43 -9.99
CA HIS A 49 -5.67 -13.22 -11.42
C HIS A 49 -6.84 -12.54 -12.15
N GLY A 50 -6.55 -11.97 -13.33
CA GLY A 50 -7.54 -11.28 -14.15
C GLY A 50 -8.79 -12.09 -14.50
N SER A 51 -9.85 -11.34 -14.81
CA SER A 51 -11.15 -11.67 -15.43
C SER A 51 -12.00 -12.87 -14.94
N ASN A 52 -11.44 -13.88 -14.28
CA ASN A 52 -12.15 -15.15 -14.00
C ASN A 52 -12.18 -15.56 -12.53
N HIS A 53 -11.96 -14.65 -11.59
CA HIS A 53 -12.20 -14.97 -10.18
C HIS A 53 -13.59 -14.53 -9.74
N HIS A 54 -14.36 -15.54 -9.32
CA HIS A 54 -15.54 -15.41 -8.47
C HIS A 54 -15.13 -14.71 -7.17
N GLY A 55 -15.12 -13.39 -7.19
CA GLY A 55 -15.14 -12.54 -6.01
C GLY A 55 -16.46 -11.79 -5.99
N ASP A 56 -16.80 -11.27 -4.83
CA ASP A 56 -17.94 -10.36 -4.71
C ASP A 56 -17.70 -9.14 -5.62
N CYS A 57 -18.78 -8.58 -6.17
CA CYS A 57 -18.73 -7.33 -6.91
C CYS A 57 -19.32 -6.24 -6.04
N ASP A 58 -18.59 -5.14 -5.87
CA ASP A 58 -19.04 -3.97 -5.13
C ASP A 58 -18.99 -2.73 -6.01
N GLU A 59 -19.81 -1.73 -5.68
CA GLU A 59 -19.84 -0.45 -6.37
C GLU A 59 -19.02 0.59 -5.61
N LEU A 60 -18.07 1.23 -6.30
CA LEU A 60 -17.27 2.32 -5.77
C LEU A 60 -17.58 3.64 -6.45
N TRP A 61 -17.50 4.72 -5.69
CA TRP A 61 -17.52 6.07 -6.24
C TRP A 61 -16.11 6.51 -6.65
N GLU A 62 -15.84 6.62 -7.95
CA GLU A 62 -14.54 7.02 -8.48
C GLU A 62 -14.72 8.04 -9.62
N GLY A 63 -14.06 9.20 -9.50
CA GLY A 63 -14.08 10.22 -10.56
C GLY A 63 -15.47 10.75 -10.92
N GLY A 64 -16.39 10.80 -9.95
CA GLY A 64 -17.75 11.32 -10.15
C GLY A 64 -18.76 10.31 -10.71
N ARG A 65 -18.41 9.02 -10.80
CA ARG A 65 -19.32 7.95 -11.25
C ARG A 65 -19.19 6.69 -10.39
N TRP A 66 -20.25 5.88 -10.36
CA TRP A 66 -20.21 4.54 -9.77
C TRP A 66 -19.51 3.57 -10.73
N LYS A 67 -18.59 2.76 -10.20
CA LYS A 67 -17.84 1.75 -10.95
C LYS A 67 -17.87 0.44 -10.18
N SER A 68 -18.30 -0.63 -10.85
CA SER A 68 -18.22 -1.97 -10.27
C SER A 68 -16.77 -2.45 -10.26
N ILE A 69 -16.33 -2.97 -9.12
CA ILE A 69 -15.09 -3.73 -8.98
C ILE A 69 -15.45 -5.13 -8.55
N CYS A 70 -14.96 -6.11 -9.29
CA CYS A 70 -15.09 -7.52 -8.96
C CYS A 70 -13.70 -8.10 -8.65
N GLY A 71 -13.64 -8.96 -7.64
CA GLY A 71 -12.42 -9.69 -7.26
C GLY A 71 -12.34 -9.95 -5.77
N THR A 72 -11.28 -10.64 -5.33
CA THR A 72 -11.07 -10.87 -3.90
C THR A 72 -10.60 -9.61 -3.20
N TYR A 73 -11.34 -9.19 -2.18
CA TYR A 73 -10.99 -8.09 -1.29
C TYR A 73 -11.34 -8.44 0.16
N CYS A 74 -10.74 -7.68 1.08
CA CYS A 74 -11.14 -7.63 2.49
C CYS A 74 -11.85 -6.30 2.75
N THR A 75 -12.91 -6.32 3.56
CA THR A 75 -13.74 -5.14 3.82
C THR A 75 -13.55 -4.61 5.24
N ILE A 76 -13.11 -3.38 5.36
CA ILE A 76 -13.08 -2.64 6.64
C ILE A 76 -14.34 -1.76 6.71
N LYS A 77 -15.27 -2.14 7.58
CA LYS A 77 -16.59 -1.48 7.73
C LYS A 77 -16.51 -0.26 8.67
N ASN A 78 -17.62 0.48 8.72
CA ASN A 78 -17.87 1.58 9.67
C ASN A 78 -16.95 2.79 9.50
N ILE A 79 -16.66 3.12 8.25
CA ILE A 79 -15.84 4.27 7.87
C ILE A 79 -16.73 5.52 7.92
N VAL A 80 -16.32 6.46 8.76
CA VAL A 80 -17.00 7.75 8.95
C VAL A 80 -16.60 8.70 7.83
N TYR A 81 -17.56 9.39 7.21
CA TYR A 81 -17.34 10.35 6.13
C TYR A 81 -18.40 11.46 6.12
N VAL A 82 -18.19 12.45 5.25
CA VAL A 82 -19.08 13.61 5.06
C VAL A 82 -19.57 13.62 3.61
N ASP A 83 -20.89 13.54 3.40
CA ASP A 83 -21.56 13.70 2.10
C ASP A 83 -22.93 14.34 2.34
N LYS A 84 -23.06 15.67 2.22
CA LYS A 84 -24.28 16.42 2.57
C LYS A 84 -24.78 16.15 4.01
N GLY A 85 -23.91 15.65 4.90
CA GLY A 85 -24.25 15.22 6.25
C GLY A 85 -23.24 14.21 6.82
N TYR A 86 -23.47 13.77 8.07
CA TYR A 86 -22.68 12.72 8.73
C TYR A 86 -23.09 11.33 8.24
N HIS A 87 -22.09 10.53 7.87
CA HIS A 87 -22.30 9.12 7.52
C HIS A 87 -21.26 8.24 8.20
N ASN A 88 -21.67 7.03 8.61
CA ASN A 88 -20.79 6.06 9.28
C ASN A 88 -20.90 4.63 8.73
N LYS A 89 -21.61 4.45 7.62
CA LYS A 89 -21.81 3.14 6.97
C LYS A 89 -20.87 2.91 5.79
N GLY A 90 -19.86 3.76 5.63
CA GLY A 90 -18.87 3.60 4.58
C GLY A 90 -18.00 2.36 4.81
N SER A 91 -17.44 1.84 3.74
CA SER A 91 -16.54 0.67 3.75
C SER A 91 -15.28 0.96 2.95
N LEU A 92 -14.14 0.51 3.46
CA LEU A 92 -12.91 0.37 2.68
C LEU A 92 -12.80 -1.06 2.17
N TYR A 93 -12.39 -1.19 0.92
CA TYR A 93 -12.09 -2.43 0.24
C TYR A 93 -10.60 -2.49 0.02
N VAL A 94 -9.95 -3.41 0.71
CA VAL A 94 -8.51 -3.67 0.58
C VAL A 94 -8.34 -4.80 -0.42
N ARG A 95 -7.57 -4.55 -1.47
CA ARG A 95 -7.24 -5.54 -2.50
C ARG A 95 -5.75 -5.70 -2.58
N MET A 96 -5.29 -6.95 -2.57
CA MET A 96 -3.89 -7.29 -2.80
C MET A 96 -3.73 -7.78 -4.23
N TRP A 97 -2.82 -7.14 -4.98
CA TRP A 97 -2.48 -7.50 -6.33
C TRP A 97 -1.16 -8.25 -6.35
N TRP A 98 -1.18 -9.43 -6.97
CA TRP A 98 0.00 -10.17 -7.44
C TRP A 98 1.18 -10.12 -6.45
N PRO A 99 1.07 -10.73 -5.25
CA PRO A 99 2.25 -10.99 -4.45
C PRO A 99 3.12 -11.99 -5.22
N HIS A 100 4.13 -11.51 -5.91
CA HIS A 100 5.17 -12.38 -6.41
C HIS A 100 6.23 -12.45 -5.35
N ILE A 101 6.34 -13.62 -4.75
CA ILE A 101 7.47 -13.96 -3.93
C ILE A 101 8.10 -15.15 -4.63
N THR A 102 9.34 -15.00 -5.07
CA THR A 102 10.06 -16.11 -5.68
C THR A 102 10.14 -17.24 -4.65
N ASP A 103 9.66 -18.44 -5.00
CA ASP A 103 9.58 -19.63 -4.12
C ASP A 103 8.63 -19.53 -2.90
N ALA A 104 7.62 -18.65 -2.95
CA ALA A 104 6.78 -18.30 -1.81
C ALA A 104 6.05 -19.46 -1.10
N PHE A 105 5.57 -20.41 -1.89
CA PHE A 105 4.53 -21.34 -1.45
C PHE A 105 5.07 -22.69 -0.97
N ARG A 106 6.41 -22.86 -0.85
CA ARG A 106 7.01 -24.17 -0.56
C ARG A 106 8.00 -24.21 0.62
N ASN A 107 8.37 -23.10 1.26
CA ASN A 107 9.32 -23.06 2.39
C ASN A 107 8.85 -22.11 3.53
N PRO A 108 8.97 -22.49 4.82
CA PRO A 108 8.75 -21.60 5.98
C PRO A 108 9.44 -20.23 5.93
N GLU A 109 10.64 -20.12 5.35
CA GLU A 109 11.33 -18.82 5.18
C GLU A 109 10.51 -17.85 4.30
N SER A 110 9.80 -18.38 3.32
CA SER A 110 8.95 -17.60 2.42
C SER A 110 7.70 -17.02 3.09
N ALA A 111 7.12 -17.74 4.05
CA ALA A 111 5.98 -17.24 4.83
C ALA A 111 6.39 -16.02 5.68
N ARG A 112 7.61 -16.03 6.24
CA ARG A 112 8.16 -14.89 6.98
C ARG A 112 8.41 -13.68 6.09
N ALA A 113 8.91 -13.90 4.87
CA ALA A 113 9.09 -12.82 3.89
C ALA A 113 7.74 -12.17 3.53
N LEU A 114 6.69 -12.97 3.28
CA LEU A 114 5.36 -12.44 2.98
C LEU A 114 4.76 -11.67 4.15
N GLU A 115 4.87 -12.20 5.37
CA GLU A 115 4.43 -11.51 6.58
C GLU A 115 5.13 -10.15 6.73
N LEU A 116 6.44 -10.10 6.48
CA LEU A 116 7.23 -8.88 6.54
C LEU A 116 6.79 -7.85 5.49
N MET A 117 6.43 -8.30 4.29
CA MET A 117 5.83 -7.44 3.27
C MET A 117 4.50 -6.85 3.72
N TYR A 118 3.62 -7.66 4.33
CA TYR A 118 2.34 -7.18 4.85
C TYR A 118 2.51 -6.15 5.97
N ARG A 119 3.45 -6.40 6.90
CA ARG A 119 3.78 -5.46 7.96
C ARG A 119 4.33 -4.14 7.40
N THR A 120 5.17 -4.22 6.37
CA THR A 120 5.73 -3.04 5.68
C THR A 120 4.64 -2.23 4.99
N VAL A 121 3.73 -2.88 4.26
CA VAL A 121 2.57 -2.22 3.64
C VAL A 121 1.68 -1.56 4.69
N ALA A 122 1.35 -2.26 5.78
CA ALA A 122 0.55 -1.71 6.87
C ALA A 122 1.24 -0.50 7.54
N SER A 123 2.57 -0.55 7.69
CA SER A 123 3.40 0.55 8.17
C SER A 123 3.38 1.78 7.25
N MET A 124 3.38 1.58 5.93
CA MET A 124 3.24 2.68 4.97
C MET A 124 1.89 3.39 5.12
N TYR A 125 0.79 2.63 5.16
CA TYR A 125 -0.55 3.21 5.38
C TYR A 125 -0.69 3.88 6.76
N LYS A 126 -0.12 3.29 7.82
CA LYS A 126 -0.03 3.93 9.14
C LYS A 126 0.68 5.27 9.04
N SER A 127 1.85 5.30 8.41
CA SER A 127 2.67 6.51 8.23
C SER A 127 1.90 7.63 7.52
N MET A 128 1.13 7.31 6.48
CA MET A 128 0.26 8.28 5.80
C MET A 128 -0.74 8.94 6.77
N THR A 129 -1.30 8.19 7.72
CA THR A 129 -2.27 8.73 8.69
C THR A 129 -1.64 9.44 9.89
N GLU A 130 -0.31 9.42 10.00
CA GLU A 130 0.45 10.10 11.06
C GLU A 130 0.95 11.48 10.62
N VAL A 131 0.92 11.76 9.32
CA VAL A 131 1.18 13.09 8.75
C VAL A 131 -0.06 13.96 8.92
N ASP A 132 0.10 15.09 9.61
CA ASP A 132 -1.05 15.93 9.96
C ASP A 132 -1.71 16.58 8.74
N GLU A 133 -0.94 16.89 7.69
CA GLU A 133 -1.43 17.47 6.42
C GLU A 133 -2.35 16.54 5.63
N ASN A 134 -2.27 15.23 5.89
CA ASN A 134 -3.16 14.23 5.31
C ASN A 134 -4.48 14.13 6.06
N CYS A 135 -4.61 14.87 7.16
CA CYS A 135 -5.73 14.79 8.07
C CYS A 135 -6.42 16.14 8.22
N TYR A 136 -7.72 16.09 8.46
CA TYR A 136 -8.53 17.27 8.65
C TYR A 136 -9.51 17.01 9.79
N THR A 137 -10.01 18.09 10.35
CA THR A 137 -10.94 18.04 11.46
C THR A 137 -12.30 18.51 10.98
N HIS A 138 -13.35 17.82 11.41
CA HIS A 138 -14.72 18.17 11.09
C HIS A 138 -15.58 18.12 12.35
N ASP A 139 -16.45 19.11 12.47
CA ASP A 139 -17.39 19.24 13.58
C ASP A 139 -18.76 18.73 13.09
N PHE A 140 -19.14 17.55 13.56
CA PHE A 140 -20.46 16.97 13.25
C PHE A 140 -21.51 17.51 14.23
N VAL A 141 -22.68 17.90 13.72
CA VAL A 141 -23.79 18.38 14.56
C VAL A 141 -24.14 17.33 15.62
N GLY A 142 -24.14 17.74 16.89
CA GLY A 142 -24.44 16.84 18.02
C GLY A 142 -23.34 15.83 18.37
N SER A 143 -22.12 16.00 17.85
CA SER A 143 -20.98 15.15 18.14
C SER A 143 -19.71 15.96 18.40
N ARG A 144 -18.68 15.28 18.89
CA ARG A 144 -17.37 15.89 19.11
C ARG A 144 -16.64 16.12 17.78
N ARG A 145 -15.83 17.17 17.78
CA ARG A 145 -14.77 17.42 16.81
C ARG A 145 -14.02 16.13 16.47
N THR A 146 -14.05 15.73 15.20
CA THR A 146 -13.52 14.44 14.75
C THR A 146 -12.43 14.65 13.70
N LYS A 147 -11.25 14.08 13.96
CA LYS A 147 -10.13 14.08 13.01
C LYS A 147 -10.23 12.87 12.08
N MET A 148 -10.36 13.16 10.79
CA MET A 148 -10.37 12.20 9.69
C MET A 148 -9.11 12.34 8.86
N CYS A 149 -8.71 11.29 8.14
CA CYS A 149 -7.54 11.32 7.28
C CYS A 149 -7.84 10.77 5.88
N ASN A 150 -6.94 11.12 4.99
CA ASN A 150 -6.79 10.58 3.66
C ASN A 150 -5.43 9.89 3.55
N ILE A 151 -5.32 8.94 2.64
CA ILE A 151 -4.10 8.18 2.32
C ILE A 151 -3.93 8.13 0.80
N GLY A 152 -2.80 7.60 0.33
CA GLY A 152 -2.68 7.17 -1.06
C GLY A 152 -3.55 5.94 -1.30
N LYS A 153 -4.20 5.85 -2.46
CA LYS A 153 -5.06 4.70 -2.83
C LYS A 153 -4.28 3.41 -2.97
N GLN A 154 -3.02 3.51 -3.36
CA GLN A 154 -2.19 2.35 -3.72
C GLN A 154 -0.83 2.45 -3.05
N VAL A 155 -0.28 1.29 -2.67
CA VAL A 155 1.12 1.15 -2.28
C VAL A 155 1.73 -0.06 -2.95
N LEU A 156 3.03 0.02 -3.23
CA LEU A 156 3.82 -1.09 -3.73
C LEU A 156 5.11 -1.19 -2.93
N VAL A 157 5.39 -2.39 -2.44
CA VAL A 157 6.67 -2.75 -1.84
C VAL A 157 7.34 -3.76 -2.76
N ALA A 158 8.58 -3.51 -3.17
CA ALA A 158 9.35 -4.44 -3.99
C ALA A 158 10.81 -4.52 -3.54
N LEU A 159 11.39 -5.73 -3.54
CA LEU A 159 12.79 -5.97 -3.22
C LEU A 159 13.37 -7.24 -3.86
N PRO A 160 14.70 -7.26 -4.13
CA PRO A 160 15.52 -6.09 -4.41
C PRO A 160 15.23 -5.56 -5.82
N ILE A 161 15.29 -4.24 -6.05
CA ILE A 161 15.00 -3.64 -7.37
C ILE A 161 16.25 -3.25 -8.18
N ASN A 162 17.46 -3.49 -7.70
CA ASN A 162 18.71 -3.02 -8.31
C ASN A 162 19.24 -3.89 -9.48
N GLY A 163 18.38 -4.19 -10.46
CA GLY A 163 18.78 -4.75 -11.76
C GLY A 163 18.93 -6.27 -11.83
N GLY A 164 18.45 -7.00 -10.80
CA GLY A 164 18.38 -8.46 -10.79
C GLY A 164 16.94 -8.98 -10.72
N LYS A 165 16.80 -10.29 -10.46
CA LYS A 165 15.49 -10.92 -10.22
C LYS A 165 14.86 -10.32 -8.95
N VAL A 166 13.71 -9.67 -9.08
CA VAL A 166 12.94 -9.23 -7.91
C VAL A 166 12.44 -10.45 -7.17
N GLN A 167 12.76 -10.49 -5.89
CA GLN A 167 12.45 -11.62 -5.01
C GLN A 167 11.06 -11.50 -4.42
N SER A 168 10.58 -10.27 -4.17
CA SER A 168 9.29 -10.03 -3.55
C SER A 168 8.68 -8.73 -4.04
N VAL A 169 7.43 -8.78 -4.50
CA VAL A 169 6.57 -7.61 -4.77
C VAL A 169 5.24 -7.82 -4.09
N VAL A 170 4.72 -6.79 -3.42
CA VAL A 170 3.33 -6.75 -2.96
C VAL A 170 2.77 -5.39 -3.31
N LYS A 171 1.69 -5.39 -4.10
CA LYS A 171 0.89 -4.19 -4.40
C LYS A 171 -0.45 -4.28 -3.67
N VAL A 172 -0.85 -3.19 -3.02
CA VAL A 172 -2.12 -3.13 -2.28
C VAL A 172 -2.86 -1.87 -2.64
N ASP A 173 -4.13 -2.05 -2.98
CA ASP A 173 -5.09 -0.98 -3.24
C ASP A 173 -6.09 -0.90 -2.08
N VAL A 174 -6.39 0.31 -1.64
CA VAL A 174 -7.43 0.61 -0.66
C VAL A 174 -8.44 1.50 -1.35
N MET A 175 -9.72 1.13 -1.31
CA MET A 175 -10.78 1.82 -2.04
C MET A 175 -11.97 2.10 -1.14
N PHE A 176 -12.57 3.28 -1.22
CA PHE A 176 -13.74 3.65 -0.43
C PHE A 176 -15.01 3.69 -1.29
N ASN A 177 -16.14 3.20 -0.78
CA ASN A 177 -17.42 3.26 -1.50
C ASN A 177 -18.24 4.54 -1.25
N GLY A 178 -17.89 5.38 -0.28
CA GLY A 178 -18.61 6.62 -0.03
C GLY A 178 -18.10 7.78 -0.88
N LYS A 179 -18.88 8.87 -0.90
CA LYS A 179 -18.45 10.15 -1.47
C LYS A 179 -17.82 11.00 -0.39
N THR A 180 -16.74 11.70 -0.70
CA THR A 180 -16.16 12.70 0.21
C THR A 180 -15.71 13.90 -0.60
N GLU A 181 -15.89 15.10 -0.04
CA GLU A 181 -15.50 16.36 -0.67
C GLU A 181 -14.31 17.02 0.06
N ALA A 182 -13.81 16.40 1.15
CA ALA A 182 -12.93 17.06 2.10
C ALA A 182 -11.56 16.39 2.27
N GLY A 183 -10.57 17.25 2.52
CA GLY A 183 -9.19 16.88 2.80
C GLY A 183 -8.35 16.58 1.57
N LYS A 184 -7.06 16.38 1.79
CA LYS A 184 -6.07 16.08 0.76
C LYS A 184 -5.16 14.93 1.21
N PHE A 185 -4.52 14.26 0.26
CA PHE A 185 -3.36 13.42 0.51
C PHE A 185 -2.10 14.08 -0.05
N ASP A 186 -1.11 14.34 0.80
CA ASP A 186 0.19 14.90 0.48
C ASP A 186 1.26 13.80 0.57
N CYS A 187 1.50 13.17 -0.57
CA CYS A 187 2.48 12.10 -0.66
C CYS A 187 3.91 12.58 -0.36
N ALA A 188 4.29 13.78 -0.81
CA ALA A 188 5.64 14.31 -0.63
C ALA A 188 5.97 14.51 0.86
N LYS A 189 5.00 14.98 1.66
CA LYS A 189 5.12 15.07 3.12
C LYS A 189 5.15 13.71 3.81
N THR A 190 4.63 12.67 3.16
CA THR A 190 4.60 11.31 3.70
C THR A 190 5.90 10.54 3.48
N VAL A 191 6.63 10.80 2.39
CA VAL A 191 7.88 10.11 2.04
C VAL A 191 8.90 10.07 3.21
N PRO A 192 9.22 11.18 3.89
CA PRO A 192 10.16 11.15 5.02
C PRO A 192 9.68 10.28 6.18
N ARG A 193 8.36 10.28 6.47
CA ARG A 193 7.77 9.48 7.55
C ARG A 193 7.87 7.98 7.27
N VAL A 194 7.60 7.58 6.04
CA VAL A 194 7.75 6.18 5.61
C VAL A 194 9.22 5.74 5.68
N LEU A 195 10.14 6.61 5.26
CA LEU A 195 11.59 6.34 5.37
C LEU A 195 12.00 6.10 6.82
N GLU A 196 11.58 6.98 7.72
CA GLU A 196 11.86 6.89 9.16
C GLU A 196 11.29 5.60 9.77
N ASP A 197 10.01 5.29 9.55
CA ASP A 197 9.36 4.08 10.09
C ASP A 197 9.99 2.80 9.54
N PHE A 198 10.36 2.78 8.26
CA PHE A 198 11.03 1.64 7.64
C PHE A 198 12.40 1.39 8.26
N LYS A 199 13.24 2.43 8.38
CA LYS A 199 14.57 2.32 9.00
C LYS A 199 14.47 1.87 10.45
N ALA A 200 13.52 2.43 11.20
CA ALA A 200 13.36 2.12 12.62
C ALA A 200 12.81 0.72 12.89
N THR A 201 12.00 0.15 12.00
CA THR A 201 11.24 -1.07 12.31
C THR A 201 11.39 -2.22 11.33
N ARG A 202 11.69 -1.98 10.05
CA ARG A 202 11.64 -3.01 8.99
C ARG A 202 13.01 -3.38 8.46
N GLN A 203 13.96 -2.43 8.44
CA GLN A 203 15.26 -2.64 7.79
C GLN A 203 16.04 -3.84 8.35
N ALA A 204 16.20 -3.92 9.67
CA ALA A 204 16.87 -5.04 10.33
C ALA A 204 16.14 -6.39 10.09
N GLU A 205 14.81 -6.40 10.16
CA GLU A 205 14.01 -7.62 9.93
C GLU A 205 14.15 -8.11 8.48
N ILE A 206 14.16 -7.20 7.49
CA ILE A 206 14.41 -7.53 6.08
C ILE A 206 15.81 -8.09 5.92
N GLY A 207 16.81 -7.48 6.55
CA GLY A 207 18.19 -7.99 6.54
C GLY A 207 18.26 -9.42 7.05
N GLN A 208 17.58 -9.73 8.15
CA GLN A 208 17.55 -11.09 8.71
C GLN A 208 16.86 -12.10 7.78
N VAL A 209 15.66 -11.77 7.27
CA VAL A 209 14.87 -12.69 6.43
C VAL A 209 15.56 -12.93 5.08
N GLN A 210 16.13 -11.88 4.48
CA GLN A 210 16.80 -11.97 3.18
C GLN A 210 18.28 -12.38 3.28
N LYS A 211 18.80 -12.51 4.50
CA LYS A 211 20.23 -12.76 4.77
C LYS A 211 21.12 -11.66 4.14
N TRP A 212 20.63 -10.43 4.19
CA TRP A 212 21.34 -9.22 3.75
C TRP A 212 21.92 -8.49 4.96
N GLY A 213 23.10 -7.89 4.81
CA GLY A 213 23.60 -6.94 5.81
C GLY A 213 22.64 -5.74 5.92
N GLU A 214 22.31 -5.32 7.14
CA GLU A 214 21.39 -4.19 7.36
C GLU A 214 21.91 -2.90 6.71
N ASP A 215 23.22 -2.67 6.72
CA ASP A 215 23.92 -1.55 6.08
C ASP A 215 23.86 -1.59 4.54
N LYS A 216 23.47 -2.74 3.98
CA LYS A 216 23.33 -2.94 2.54
C LYS A 216 21.94 -2.60 2.03
N ILE A 217 20.96 -2.38 2.90
CA ILE A 217 19.59 -2.09 2.48
C ILE A 217 19.43 -0.59 2.21
N VAL A 218 18.95 -0.26 1.02
CA VAL A 218 18.66 1.11 0.60
C VAL A 218 17.14 1.26 0.39
N PRO A 219 16.40 1.80 1.37
CA PRO A 219 14.99 2.11 1.18
C PRO A 219 14.81 3.29 0.24
N LEU A 220 13.93 3.14 -0.75
CA LEU A 220 13.59 4.14 -1.75
C LEU A 220 12.08 4.48 -1.68
N PRO A 221 11.65 5.26 -0.67
CA PRO A 221 10.29 5.74 -0.60
C PRO A 221 10.06 6.89 -1.59
N MET A 222 8.98 6.79 -2.35
CA MET A 222 8.65 7.77 -3.38
C MET A 222 7.16 7.87 -3.64
N CYS A 223 6.76 9.01 -4.19
CA CYS A 223 5.45 9.19 -4.81
C CYS A 223 5.50 8.62 -6.22
N ALA A 224 4.49 7.83 -6.56
CA ALA A 224 4.39 7.16 -7.84
C ALA A 224 3.05 7.52 -8.52
N ASN A 225 3.09 7.69 -9.83
CA ASN A 225 1.89 7.68 -10.66
C ASN A 225 1.43 6.23 -10.86
N ASP A 226 0.24 6.06 -11.43
CA ASP A 226 -0.35 4.74 -11.67
C ASP A 226 0.56 3.85 -12.55
N ASP A 227 1.23 4.43 -13.55
CA ASP A 227 2.21 3.73 -14.41
C ASP A 227 3.37 3.11 -13.61
N CYS A 228 3.73 3.71 -12.47
CA CYS A 228 4.79 3.25 -11.56
C CYS A 228 4.33 2.37 -10.42
N LEU A 229 3.03 2.22 -10.29
CA LEU A 229 2.41 1.23 -9.44
C LEU A 229 1.95 0.03 -10.26
N ASP A 230 2.07 0.08 -11.59
CA ASP A 230 1.75 -1.04 -12.46
C ASP A 230 2.96 -1.94 -12.65
N TRP A 231 2.78 -3.21 -12.28
CA TRP A 231 3.83 -4.22 -12.35
C TRP A 231 3.47 -5.19 -13.47
N TYR A 232 3.68 -4.74 -14.72
CA TYR A 232 3.43 -5.53 -15.91
C TYR A 232 4.53 -6.57 -16.11
N GLN A 233 4.41 -7.67 -15.39
CA GLN A 233 5.13 -8.94 -15.53
C GLN A 233 6.67 -8.84 -15.52
N PRO A 234 7.36 -9.73 -14.77
CA PRO A 234 8.77 -9.93 -15.06
C PRO A 234 8.93 -10.29 -16.54
N ASP A 235 10.07 -9.94 -17.15
CA ASP A 235 10.32 -10.36 -18.52
C ASP A 235 10.34 -11.89 -18.63
N LYS A 236 10.54 -12.42 -19.84
CA LYS A 236 10.56 -13.88 -20.08
C LYS A 236 11.55 -14.65 -19.19
N ASN A 237 12.49 -13.96 -18.54
CA ASN A 237 13.51 -14.52 -17.66
C ASN A 237 13.18 -14.35 -16.16
N GLY A 238 12.05 -13.74 -15.81
CA GLY A 238 11.72 -13.48 -14.41
C GLY A 238 12.32 -12.18 -13.87
N GLU A 239 12.97 -11.35 -14.70
CA GLU A 239 13.65 -10.14 -14.25
C GLU A 239 12.69 -8.96 -14.13
N TRP A 240 12.93 -8.13 -13.11
CA TRP A 240 12.15 -6.91 -12.94
C TRP A 240 12.65 -5.84 -13.88
N LYS A 241 11.71 -5.28 -14.64
CA LYS A 241 11.93 -4.07 -15.42
C LYS A 241 10.97 -3.02 -14.94
N GLU A 242 11.53 -1.89 -14.52
CA GLU A 242 10.72 -0.73 -14.26
C GLU A 242 9.98 -0.33 -15.54
N ASN A 243 8.72 0.07 -15.41
CA ASN A 243 8.02 0.69 -16.53
C ASN A 243 8.88 1.89 -16.99
N PRO A 244 9.27 1.98 -18.28
CA PRO A 244 10.13 3.07 -18.75
C PRO A 244 9.54 4.47 -18.55
N LYS A 245 8.22 4.55 -18.34
CA LYS A 245 7.51 5.79 -18.00
C LYS A 245 7.68 6.21 -16.55
N CYS A 246 8.26 5.35 -15.72
CA CYS A 246 8.71 5.69 -14.39
C CYS A 246 9.98 6.49 -14.45
N LYS A 247 9.77 7.81 -14.48
CA LYS A 247 10.81 8.76 -14.18
C LYS A 247 10.73 9.03 -12.68
N VAL A 248 11.75 8.56 -11.96
CA VAL A 248 12.03 8.98 -10.58
C VAL A 248 12.56 10.40 -10.60
#